data_AF-A0A8C1EG91-F1
#
_entry.id   AF-A0A8C1EG91-F1
#
_cell.length_a   1.000
_cell.length_b   1.000
_cell.length_c   1.000
_cell.angle_alpha   90.00
_cell.angle_beta   90.00
_cell.angle_gamma   90.00
#
_symmetry.space_group_name_H-M   'P 1'
#
loop_
_entity.id
_entity.type
_entity.pdbx_description
1 polymer ?
#
loop_
_entity_poly.entity_id
_entity_poly.type
_entity_poly.pdbx_seq_one_letter_code
_entity_poly.pdbx_strand_id
1 'polypeptide(L)'
;MAAEGDFLIRYRAVSNKLKNISHNYQFFILVSDLKNMWKWFVCLRSCEQTLFNAAGEALALTDAARLFLASEQETRALRAPGFDENMQAAMNCYSFAIKVCIEMNQPVMAASLSLELGNALKEMNRPGEAIVHFQRAAELQIQTPIEALLSLWEMASCKILTRDYDGALAVLSEMQHMCQERGLQLPGTNTPVGAFMDIIAKCEISRVLLLMLLEPPPQKLLPEHAQTLERYAWESFDSHSQESLKALQTELW
;
A
#
# COMPACT_ATOMS: atom_id res chain seq x y z
N MET A 1 -6.19 -21.59 -46.95
CA MET A 1 -4.77 -21.30 -46.61
C MET A 1 -4.24 -20.02 -47.30
N ALA A 2 -5.06 -18.96 -47.44
CA ALA A 2 -4.62 -17.69 -48.08
C ALA A 2 -4.77 -16.44 -47.19
N ALA A 3 -5.32 -16.58 -45.97
CA ALA A 3 -5.63 -15.44 -45.10
C ALA A 3 -4.50 -15.06 -44.12
N GLU A 4 -3.53 -15.95 -43.87
CA GLU A 4 -2.44 -15.72 -42.90
C GLU A 4 -1.31 -14.84 -43.47
N GLY A 5 -1.09 -14.89 -44.78
CA GLY A 5 -0.09 -14.06 -45.46
C GLY A 5 -0.44 -12.57 -45.42
N ASP A 6 -1.73 -12.24 -45.53
CA ASP A 6 -2.23 -10.87 -45.47
C ASP A 6 -2.07 -10.25 -44.08
N PHE A 7 -2.18 -11.05 -43.01
CA PHE A 7 -2.02 -10.55 -41.64
C PHE A 7 -0.57 -10.14 -41.35
N LEU A 8 0.41 -10.96 -41.77
CA LEU A 8 1.83 -10.67 -41.57
C LEU A 8 2.31 -9.48 -42.42
N ILE A 9 1.77 -9.32 -43.64
CA ILE A 9 2.06 -8.17 -44.50
C ILE A 9 1.47 -6.89 -43.90
N ARG A 10 0.23 -6.95 -43.38
CA ARG A 10 -0.39 -5.85 -42.63
C ARG A 10 0.40 -5.52 -41.36
N TYR A 11 0.86 -6.52 -40.61
CA TYR A 11 1.67 -6.32 -39.41
C TYR A 11 3.00 -5.63 -39.72
N ARG A 12 3.69 -6.04 -40.81
CA ARG A 12 4.93 -5.38 -41.27
C ARG A 12 4.69 -3.97 -41.80
N ALA A 13 3.60 -3.74 -42.52
CA ALA A 13 3.23 -2.40 -43.01
C ALA A 13 2.89 -1.45 -41.86
N VAL A 14 2.20 -1.94 -40.83
CA VAL A 14 1.89 -1.21 -39.60
C VAL A 14 3.16 -0.95 -38.78
N SER A 15 4.05 -1.94 -38.66
CA SER A 15 5.36 -1.80 -38.01
C SER A 15 6.26 -0.77 -38.68
N ASN A 16 6.21 -0.65 -40.01
CA ASN A 16 6.95 0.38 -40.75
C ASN A 16 6.29 1.76 -40.65
N LYS A 17 4.97 1.82 -40.46
CA LYS A 17 4.23 3.08 -40.23
C LYS A 17 4.36 3.59 -38.79
N LEU A 18 4.66 2.73 -37.81
CA LEU A 18 4.98 3.11 -36.43
C LEU A 18 6.25 3.98 -36.30
N LYS A 19 7.09 4.06 -37.34
CA LYS A 19 8.19 5.04 -37.39
C LYS A 19 7.71 6.48 -37.59
N ASN A 20 6.46 6.69 -38.02
CA ASN A 20 5.88 8.01 -38.22
C ASN A 20 4.88 8.32 -37.09
N ILE A 21 5.31 9.23 -36.21
CA ILE A 21 4.73 9.68 -34.94
C ILE A 21 3.22 10.03 -34.97
N SER A 22 2.64 10.36 -36.13
CA SER A 22 1.29 10.92 -36.25
C SER A 22 0.14 9.91 -36.42
N HIS A 23 0.41 8.63 -36.67
CA HIS A 23 -0.65 7.62 -36.91
C HIS A 23 -1.01 6.76 -35.69
N ASN A 24 -0.57 7.12 -34.49
CA ASN A 24 -0.89 6.37 -33.26
C ASN A 24 -2.38 6.38 -32.90
N TYR A 25 -3.13 7.41 -33.28
CA TYR A 25 -4.59 7.47 -33.05
C TYR A 25 -5.39 6.47 -33.90
N GLN A 26 -4.83 5.99 -35.01
CA GLN A 26 -5.54 5.04 -35.88
C GLN A 26 -5.46 3.60 -35.35
N PHE A 27 -4.57 3.34 -34.40
CA PHE A 27 -4.52 2.13 -33.60
C PHE A 27 -5.63 2.07 -32.53
N PHE A 28 -6.19 3.22 -32.13
CA PHE A 28 -7.24 3.35 -31.12
C PHE A 28 -8.50 2.53 -31.45
N ILE A 29 -8.85 2.46 -32.75
CA ILE A 29 -10.04 1.74 -33.24
C ILE A 29 -9.76 0.26 -33.47
N LEU A 30 -8.49 -0.13 -33.67
CA LEU A 30 -8.09 -1.50 -34.01
C LEU A 30 -7.81 -2.37 -32.78
N VAL A 31 -7.54 -1.76 -31.64
CA VAL A 31 -7.15 -2.47 -30.41
C VAL A 31 -8.34 -2.69 -29.47
N SER A 32 -9.39 -1.87 -29.54
CA SER A 32 -10.63 -2.02 -28.75
C SER A 32 -11.31 -3.40 -28.87
N ASP A 33 -10.96 -4.19 -29.89
CA ASP A 33 -11.51 -5.52 -30.13
C ASP A 33 -10.63 -6.69 -29.65
N LEU A 34 -9.45 -6.46 -29.04
CA LEU A 34 -8.48 -7.53 -28.77
C LEU A 34 -8.05 -7.65 -27.30
N LYS A 35 -8.05 -8.91 -26.81
CA LYS A 35 -7.57 -9.40 -25.50
C LYS A 35 -6.12 -9.06 -25.13
N ASN A 36 -5.40 -8.30 -25.96
CA ASN A 36 -3.99 -7.93 -25.78
C ASN A 36 -3.81 -6.40 -25.68
N MET A 37 -4.77 -5.70 -25.08
CA MET A 37 -4.75 -4.25 -24.85
C MET A 37 -3.43 -3.76 -24.21
N TRP A 38 -2.86 -4.54 -23.28
CA TRP A 38 -1.62 -4.20 -22.59
C TRP A 38 -0.40 -4.07 -23.53
N LYS A 39 -0.33 -4.86 -24.62
CA LYS A 39 0.76 -4.75 -25.61
C LYS A 39 0.74 -3.40 -26.32
N TRP A 40 -0.45 -2.84 -26.54
CA TRP A 40 -0.61 -1.53 -27.16
C TRP A 40 -0.08 -0.42 -26.24
N PHE A 41 -0.44 -0.43 -24.95
CA PHE A 41 0.06 0.57 -24.01
C PHE A 41 1.58 0.51 -23.83
N VAL A 42 2.19 -0.69 -23.90
CA VAL A 42 3.66 -0.83 -23.91
C VAL A 42 4.29 -0.19 -25.15
N CYS A 43 3.69 -0.37 -26.33
CA CYS A 43 4.14 0.31 -27.55
C CYS A 43 3.91 1.83 -27.49
N LEU A 44 2.78 2.27 -26.94
CA LEU A 44 2.47 3.69 -26.73
C LEU A 44 3.51 4.34 -25.83
N ARG A 45 3.89 3.69 -24.71
CA ARG A 45 4.99 4.13 -23.85
C ARG A 45 6.28 4.35 -24.63
N SER A 46 6.70 3.36 -25.43
CA SER A 46 7.92 3.49 -26.23
C SER A 46 7.83 4.66 -27.22
N CYS A 47 6.66 4.95 -27.78
CA CYS A 47 6.45 6.13 -28.62
C CYS A 47 6.51 7.43 -27.80
N GLU A 48 5.89 7.49 -26.62
CA GLU A 48 5.88 8.70 -25.79
C GLU A 48 7.25 9.01 -25.18
N GLN A 49 8.03 7.98 -24.85
CA GLN A 49 9.43 8.10 -24.45
C GLN A 49 10.27 8.74 -25.57
N THR A 50 10.01 8.41 -26.84
CA THR A 50 10.67 9.07 -27.98
C THR A 50 10.17 10.50 -28.23
N LEU A 51 9.01 10.86 -27.69
CA LEU A 51 8.41 12.19 -27.78
C LEU A 51 8.71 13.08 -26.56
N PHE A 52 9.44 12.56 -25.57
CA PHE A 52 9.76 13.24 -24.30
C PHE A 52 8.53 13.78 -23.55
N ASN A 53 7.37 13.12 -23.70
CA ASN A 53 6.17 13.46 -22.95
C ASN A 53 6.08 12.61 -21.67
N ALA A 54 6.74 13.04 -20.60
CA ALA A 54 6.82 12.31 -19.33
C ALA A 54 5.44 12.08 -18.67
N ALA A 55 4.50 13.03 -18.83
CA ALA A 55 3.16 12.91 -18.25
C ALA A 55 2.30 11.88 -19.01
N GLY A 56 2.38 11.86 -20.34
CA GLY A 56 1.74 10.82 -21.15
C GLY A 56 2.31 9.43 -20.84
N GLU A 57 3.65 9.35 -20.76
CA GLU A 57 4.34 8.09 -20.50
C GLU A 57 3.92 7.45 -19.17
N ALA A 58 3.82 8.27 -18.12
CA ALA A 58 3.34 7.83 -16.81
C ALA A 58 1.90 7.29 -16.89
N LEU A 59 0.99 7.97 -17.59
CA LEU A 59 -0.39 7.52 -17.75
C LEU A 59 -0.49 6.21 -18.53
N ALA A 60 0.20 6.11 -19.68
CA ALA A 60 0.22 4.89 -20.48
C ALA A 60 0.78 3.68 -19.69
N LEU A 61 1.79 3.91 -18.84
CA LEU A 61 2.32 2.90 -17.93
C LEU A 61 1.31 2.46 -16.88
N THR A 62 0.59 3.40 -16.27
CA THR A 62 -0.41 3.09 -15.24
C THR A 62 -1.61 2.33 -15.82
N ASP A 63 -2.08 2.70 -17.01
CA ASP A 63 -3.16 2.00 -17.69
C ASP A 63 -2.75 0.59 -18.12
N ALA A 64 -1.52 0.41 -18.61
CA ALA A 64 -0.96 -0.92 -18.88
C ALA A 64 -0.96 -1.79 -17.62
N ALA A 65 -0.50 -1.23 -16.49
CA ALA A 65 -0.39 -1.94 -15.23
C ALA A 65 -1.76 -2.40 -14.71
N ARG A 66 -2.79 -1.55 -14.80
CA ARG A 66 -4.18 -1.91 -14.42
C ARG A 66 -4.74 -3.05 -15.26
N LEU A 67 -4.46 -3.06 -16.56
CA LEU A 67 -4.88 -4.17 -17.44
C LEU A 67 -4.17 -5.48 -17.09
N PHE A 68 -2.89 -5.43 -16.72
CA PHE A 68 -2.18 -6.61 -16.23
C PHE A 68 -2.79 -7.14 -14.93
N LEU A 69 -3.09 -6.25 -13.97
CA LEU A 69 -3.75 -6.63 -12.72
C LEU A 69 -5.12 -7.26 -12.96
N ALA A 70 -5.94 -6.66 -13.83
CA ALA A 70 -7.26 -7.22 -14.19
C ALA A 70 -7.13 -8.62 -14.81
N SER A 71 -6.16 -8.81 -15.72
CA SER A 71 -5.92 -10.12 -16.33
C SER A 71 -5.47 -11.18 -15.32
N GLU A 72 -4.72 -10.79 -14.28
CA GLU A 72 -4.32 -11.70 -13.21
C GLU A 72 -5.49 -12.04 -12.28
N GLN A 73 -6.33 -11.06 -11.95
CA GLN A 73 -7.56 -11.30 -11.19
C GLN A 73 -8.47 -12.30 -11.90
N GLU A 74 -8.64 -12.16 -13.22
CA GLU A 74 -9.37 -13.14 -14.04
C GLU A 74 -8.73 -14.53 -13.99
N THR A 75 -7.40 -14.60 -14.11
CA THR A 75 -6.66 -15.87 -14.05
C THR A 75 -6.86 -16.57 -12.70
N ARG A 76 -6.86 -15.81 -11.60
CA ARG A 76 -7.13 -16.31 -10.24
C ARG A 76 -8.58 -16.72 -10.05
N ALA A 77 -9.53 -15.98 -10.62
CA ALA A 77 -10.94 -16.34 -10.59
C ALA A 77 -11.19 -17.70 -11.27
N LEU A 78 -10.45 -17.98 -12.34
CA LEU A 78 -10.46 -19.27 -13.03
C LEU A 78 -9.69 -20.38 -12.29
N ARG A 79 -9.01 -20.05 -11.18
CA ARG A 79 -8.12 -20.94 -10.41
C ARG A 79 -7.10 -21.68 -11.28
N ALA A 80 -6.72 -21.07 -12.40
CA ALA A 80 -5.70 -21.63 -13.27
C ALA A 80 -4.33 -21.47 -12.60
N PRO A 81 -3.47 -22.50 -12.59
CA PRO A 81 -2.08 -22.33 -12.17
C PRO A 81 -1.39 -21.38 -13.16
N GLY A 82 -1.12 -20.14 -12.72
CA GLY A 82 -0.37 -19.14 -13.47
C GLY A 82 1.03 -18.95 -12.90
N PHE A 83 1.99 -18.55 -13.74
CA PHE A 83 3.38 -18.29 -13.36
C PHE A 83 3.62 -16.84 -12.88
N ASP A 84 2.58 -16.13 -12.43
CA ASP A 84 2.64 -14.73 -11.97
C ASP A 84 3.29 -13.74 -12.95
N GLU A 85 3.34 -14.06 -14.26
CA GLU A 85 3.99 -13.22 -15.28
C GLU A 85 3.30 -11.86 -15.42
N ASN A 86 1.96 -11.85 -15.41
CA ASN A 86 1.17 -10.63 -15.46
C ASN A 86 1.41 -9.76 -14.21
N MET A 87 1.59 -10.40 -13.04
CA MET A 87 1.87 -9.68 -11.79
C MET A 87 3.23 -8.99 -11.83
N GLN A 88 4.27 -9.73 -12.24
CA GLN A 88 5.62 -9.18 -12.37
C GLN A 88 5.68 -8.06 -13.41
N ALA A 89 4.96 -8.21 -14.53
CA ALA A 89 4.83 -7.16 -15.52
C ALA A 89 4.16 -5.91 -14.94
N ALA A 90 3.07 -6.06 -14.18
CA ALA A 90 2.40 -4.95 -13.51
C ALA A 90 3.33 -4.23 -12.52
N MET A 91 4.01 -4.97 -11.65
CA MET A 91 4.97 -4.41 -10.68
C MET A 91 6.08 -3.61 -11.38
N ASN A 92 6.62 -4.14 -12.48
CA ASN A 92 7.63 -3.45 -13.26
C ASN A 92 7.05 -2.16 -13.87
N CYS A 93 5.86 -2.20 -14.47
CA CYS A 93 5.18 -1.01 -15.01
C CYS A 93 4.96 0.08 -13.94
N TYR A 94 4.45 -0.27 -12.76
CA TYR A 94 4.31 0.69 -11.65
C TYR A 94 5.66 1.21 -11.17
N SER A 95 6.69 0.37 -11.09
CA SER A 95 8.03 0.82 -10.67
C SER A 95 8.63 1.86 -11.61
N PHE A 96 8.35 1.74 -12.92
CA PHE A 96 8.75 2.73 -13.91
C PHE A 96 7.88 3.99 -13.81
N ALA A 97 6.56 3.86 -13.68
CA ALA A 97 5.66 5.00 -13.52
C ALA A 97 6.04 5.86 -12.29
N ILE A 98 6.33 5.22 -11.16
CA ILE A 98 6.77 5.91 -9.93
C ILE A 98 8.08 6.69 -10.17
N LYS A 99 9.05 6.12 -10.91
CA LYS A 99 10.30 6.82 -11.24
C LYS A 99 10.04 8.06 -12.08
N VAL A 100 9.21 7.95 -13.12
CA VAL A 100 8.82 9.07 -13.98
C VAL A 100 8.08 10.16 -13.19
N CYS A 101 7.17 9.78 -12.28
CA CYS A 101 6.48 10.74 -11.40
C CYS A 101 7.44 11.49 -10.46
N ILE A 102 8.48 10.82 -9.95
CA ILE A 102 9.53 11.45 -9.13
C ILE A 102 10.36 12.42 -9.98
N GLU A 103 10.72 12.04 -11.21
CA GLU A 103 11.43 12.91 -12.16
C GLU A 103 10.61 14.17 -12.53
N MET A 104 9.28 14.03 -12.58
CA MET A 104 8.36 15.16 -12.78
C MET A 104 8.12 16.02 -11.52
N ASN A 105 8.81 15.76 -10.40
CA ASN A 105 8.63 16.44 -9.11
C ASN A 105 7.20 16.37 -8.55
N GLN A 106 6.47 15.27 -8.82
CA GLN A 106 5.13 15.03 -8.29
C GLN A 106 5.13 13.85 -7.29
N PRO A 107 5.64 14.04 -6.06
CA PRO A 107 5.76 12.96 -5.08
C PRO A 107 4.41 12.43 -4.59
N VAL A 108 3.37 13.28 -4.56
CA VAL A 108 2.01 12.89 -4.17
C VAL A 108 1.44 11.85 -5.15
N MET A 109 1.67 12.04 -6.46
CA MET A 109 1.24 11.09 -7.48
C MET A 109 2.06 9.80 -7.42
N ALA A 110 3.37 9.89 -7.17
CA ALA A 110 4.20 8.71 -6.95
C ALA A 110 3.72 7.90 -5.72
N ALA A 111 3.28 8.58 -4.65
CA ALA A 111 2.74 7.94 -3.47
C ALA A 111 1.39 7.25 -3.74
N SER A 112 0.47 7.90 -4.47
CA SER A 112 -0.82 7.28 -4.81
C SER A 112 -0.66 6.01 -5.65
N LEU A 113 0.28 6.00 -6.60
CA LEU A 113 0.58 4.81 -7.41
C LEU A 113 1.19 3.67 -6.58
N SER A 114 2.02 3.99 -5.58
CA SER A 114 2.56 2.95 -4.67
C SER A 114 1.51 2.40 -3.71
N LEU A 115 0.53 3.21 -3.28
CA LEU A 115 -0.64 2.75 -2.54
C LEU A 115 -1.54 1.84 -3.38
N GLU A 116 -1.82 2.20 -4.64
CA GLU A 116 -2.63 1.38 -5.56
C GLU A 116 -2.00 -0.01 -5.74
N LEU A 117 -0.68 -0.06 -5.96
CA LEU A 117 0.07 -1.31 -6.06
C LEU A 117 0.05 -2.13 -4.76
N GLY A 118 0.22 -1.48 -3.60
CA GLY A 118 0.16 -2.14 -2.30
C GLY A 118 -1.20 -2.76 -2.01
N ASN A 119 -2.29 -2.05 -2.34
CA ASN A 119 -3.66 -2.55 -2.18
C ASN A 119 -3.93 -3.73 -3.11
N ALA A 120 -3.51 -3.65 -4.37
CA ALA A 120 -3.60 -4.77 -5.31
C ALA A 120 -2.85 -6.00 -4.78
N LEU A 121 -1.62 -5.84 -4.27
CA LEU A 121 -0.84 -6.94 -3.67
C LEU A 121 -1.54 -7.57 -2.45
N LYS A 122 -2.20 -6.75 -1.63
CA LYS A 122 -2.98 -7.20 -0.47
C LYS A 122 -4.20 -8.03 -0.88
N GLU A 123 -4.98 -7.56 -1.86
CA GLU A 123 -6.09 -8.33 -2.46
C GLU A 123 -5.61 -9.64 -3.08
N MET A 124 -4.39 -9.62 -3.61
CA MET A 124 -3.73 -10.77 -4.19
C MET A 124 -3.08 -11.72 -3.14
N ASN A 125 -3.39 -11.58 -1.86
CA ASN A 125 -2.86 -12.42 -0.77
C ASN A 125 -1.32 -12.45 -0.66
N ARG A 126 -0.63 -11.40 -1.12
CA ARG A 126 0.84 -11.24 -0.97
C ARG A 126 1.19 -10.03 -0.10
N PRO A 127 0.80 -10.03 1.19
CA PRO A 127 1.04 -8.90 2.09
C PRO A 127 2.53 -8.63 2.35
N GLY A 128 3.41 -9.63 2.19
CA GLY A 128 4.85 -9.48 2.41
C GLY A 128 5.53 -8.48 1.48
N GLU A 129 5.18 -8.51 0.19
CA GLU A 129 5.71 -7.57 -0.81
C GLU A 129 5.05 -6.20 -0.71
N ALA A 130 3.77 -6.17 -0.32
CA ALA A 130 3.02 -4.93 -0.15
C ALA A 130 3.65 -3.98 0.88
N ILE A 131 4.27 -4.52 1.95
CA ILE A 131 4.93 -3.75 3.02
C ILE A 131 5.93 -2.74 2.46
N VAL A 132 6.79 -3.16 1.52
CA VAL A 132 7.82 -2.28 0.95
C VAL A 132 7.20 -1.13 0.15
N HIS A 133 6.09 -1.40 -0.54
CA HIS A 133 5.37 -0.39 -1.31
C HIS A 133 4.64 0.61 -0.41
N PHE A 134 4.04 0.16 0.71
CA PHE A 134 3.43 1.04 1.70
C PHE A 134 4.45 1.90 2.43
N GLN A 135 5.61 1.34 2.80
CA GLN A 135 6.69 2.11 3.40
C GLN A 135 7.18 3.23 2.45
N ARG A 136 7.38 2.89 1.18
CA ARG A 136 7.76 3.87 0.16
C ARG A 136 6.71 4.96 -0.03
N ALA A 137 5.42 4.63 0.07
CA ALA A 137 4.34 5.62 0.00
C ALA A 137 4.41 6.61 1.17
N ALA A 138 4.65 6.11 2.40
CA ALA A 138 4.81 6.93 3.60
C ALA A 138 5.97 7.93 3.47
N GLU A 139 7.12 7.48 2.95
CA GLU A 139 8.31 8.30 2.72
C GLU A 139 8.07 9.42 1.68
N LEU A 140 7.21 9.18 0.69
CA LEU A 140 6.87 10.18 -0.33
C LEU A 140 5.80 11.19 0.17
N GLN A 141 5.00 10.82 1.17
CA GLN A 141 3.91 11.63 1.76
C GLN A 141 4.33 12.44 2.98
N ILE A 142 5.63 12.73 3.13
CA ILE A 142 6.14 13.54 4.26
C ILE A 142 5.45 14.90 4.37
N GLN A 143 4.95 15.49 3.28
CA GLN A 143 4.24 16.78 3.33
C GLN A 143 2.79 16.67 3.83
N THR A 144 2.16 15.49 3.70
CA THR A 144 0.76 15.23 4.08
C THR A 144 0.70 14.17 5.19
N PRO A 145 0.89 14.56 6.47
CA PRO A 145 1.09 13.60 7.57
C PRO A 145 -0.08 12.64 7.78
N ILE A 146 -1.31 13.08 7.48
CA ILE A 146 -2.51 12.24 7.61
C ILE A 146 -2.47 11.08 6.61
N GLU A 147 -2.06 11.33 5.36
CA GLU A 147 -1.95 10.29 4.33
C GLU A 147 -0.82 9.31 4.67
N ALA A 148 0.33 9.84 5.12
CA ALA A 148 1.44 9.02 5.57
C ALA A 148 1.02 8.07 6.72
N LEU A 149 0.28 8.55 7.71
CA LEU A 149 -0.25 7.72 8.79
C LEU A 149 -1.19 6.61 8.29
N LEU A 150 -2.06 6.91 7.31
CA LEU A 150 -2.91 5.89 6.70
C LEU A 150 -2.10 4.83 5.95
N SER A 151 -1.03 5.22 5.26
CA SER A 151 -0.13 4.27 4.58
C SER A 151 0.63 3.37 5.57
N LEU A 152 1.09 3.93 6.70
CA LEU A 152 1.72 3.18 7.79
C LEU A 152 0.73 2.21 8.46
N TRP A 153 -0.54 2.59 8.58
CA TRP A 153 -1.59 1.71 9.08
C TRP A 153 -1.80 0.48 8.19
N GLU A 154 -1.87 0.68 6.87
CA GLU A 154 -1.96 -0.44 5.92
C GLU A 154 -0.72 -1.34 5.97
N MET A 155 0.47 -0.76 6.18
CA MET A 155 1.69 -1.52 6.42
C MET A 155 1.61 -2.37 7.70
N ALA A 156 1.15 -1.80 8.81
CA ALA A 156 0.94 -2.51 10.07
C ALA A 156 -0.06 -3.67 9.89
N SER A 157 -1.16 -3.43 9.17
CA SER A 157 -2.13 -4.48 8.80
C SER A 157 -1.46 -5.62 8.03
N CYS A 158 -0.59 -5.31 7.06
CA CYS A 158 0.15 -6.33 6.31
C CYS A 158 1.17 -7.09 7.16
N LYS A 159 1.84 -6.42 8.10
CA LYS A 159 2.76 -7.05 9.08
C LYS A 159 2.05 -8.04 10.00
N ILE A 160 0.85 -7.69 10.47
CA ILE A 160 0.00 -8.60 11.26
C ILE A 160 -0.40 -9.84 10.44
N LEU A 161 -0.77 -9.66 9.17
CA LEU A 161 -1.13 -10.77 8.27
C LEU A 161 0.06 -11.69 7.98
N THR A 162 1.28 -11.15 7.91
CA THR A 162 2.52 -11.93 7.73
C THR A 162 3.06 -12.54 9.03
N ARG A 163 2.36 -12.33 10.16
CA ARG A 163 2.73 -12.79 11.52
C ARG A 163 4.02 -12.16 12.06
N ASP A 164 4.46 -11.05 11.48
CA ASP A 164 5.58 -10.27 12.00
C ASP A 164 5.04 -9.23 13.00
N TYR A 165 4.73 -9.70 14.20
CA TYR A 165 4.12 -8.88 15.25
C TYR A 165 5.11 -7.89 15.87
N ASP A 166 6.40 -8.24 15.96
CA ASP A 166 7.45 -7.33 16.44
C ASP A 166 7.62 -6.15 15.46
N GLY A 167 7.64 -6.42 14.16
CA GLY A 167 7.64 -5.39 13.13
C GLY A 167 6.37 -4.52 13.16
N ALA A 168 5.21 -5.12 13.42
CA ALA A 168 3.95 -4.36 13.56
C ALA A 168 4.00 -3.40 14.77
N LEU A 169 4.56 -3.82 15.90
CA LEU A 169 4.72 -2.96 17.09
C LEU A 169 5.62 -1.76 16.81
N ALA A 170 6.74 -1.96 16.11
CA ALA A 170 7.64 -0.87 15.73
C ALA A 170 6.92 0.19 14.86
N VAL A 171 6.14 -0.24 13.88
CA VAL A 171 5.37 0.66 13.01
C VAL A 171 4.29 1.43 13.80
N LEU A 172 3.59 0.77 14.72
CA LEU A 172 2.58 1.43 15.56
C LEU A 172 3.21 2.48 16.49
N SER A 173 4.40 2.23 17.03
CA SER A 173 5.14 3.24 17.81
C SER A 173 5.60 4.41 16.95
N GLU A 174 6.11 4.14 15.75
CA GLU A 174 6.49 5.19 14.79
C GLU A 174 5.28 6.08 14.44
N MET A 175 4.11 5.48 14.20
CA MET A 175 2.87 6.22 13.97
C MET A 175 2.50 7.12 15.15
N GLN A 176 2.65 6.64 16.39
CA GLN A 176 2.36 7.46 17.57
C GLN A 176 3.33 8.64 17.69
N HIS A 177 4.62 8.41 17.42
CA HIS A 177 5.63 9.46 17.42
C HIS A 177 5.33 10.52 16.36
N MET A 178 5.01 10.11 15.14
CA MET A 178 4.62 10.99 14.04
C MET A 178 3.38 11.85 14.39
N CYS A 179 2.39 11.27 15.07
CA CYS A 179 1.23 12.03 15.56
C CYS A 179 1.59 13.05 16.64
N GLN A 180 2.58 12.76 17.50
CA GLN A 180 3.04 13.70 18.52
C GLN A 180 3.83 14.85 17.93
N GLU A 181 4.71 14.58 16.96
CA GLU A 181 5.54 15.61 16.31
C GLU A 181 4.73 16.53 15.39
N ARG A 182 3.77 15.97 14.65
CA ARG A 182 3.06 16.70 13.58
C ARG A 182 1.61 17.04 13.91
N GLY A 183 1.07 16.50 15.00
CA GLY A 183 -0.27 16.80 15.47
C GLY A 183 -0.37 18.24 15.97
N LEU A 184 -1.55 18.83 15.80
CA LEU A 184 -1.86 20.14 16.39
C LEU A 184 -1.98 19.96 17.91
N GLN A 185 -0.98 20.46 18.64
CA GLN A 185 -0.98 20.49 20.10
C GLN A 185 -1.65 21.77 20.59
N LEU A 186 -2.53 21.65 21.59
CA LEU A 186 -3.00 22.81 22.35
C LEU A 186 -1.86 23.27 23.27
N PRO A 187 -1.65 24.60 23.42
CA PRO A 187 -0.66 25.11 24.36
C PRO A 187 -1.00 24.63 25.79
N GLY A 188 -0.11 23.82 26.38
CA GLY A 188 -0.25 23.29 27.74
C GLY A 188 -0.64 21.81 27.84
N THR A 189 -0.94 21.12 26.72
CA THR A 189 -1.24 19.68 26.73
C THR A 189 -0.51 18.96 25.59
N ASN A 190 0.24 17.90 25.90
CA ASN A 190 0.94 17.07 24.91
C ASN A 190 0.00 16.14 24.11
N THR A 191 -1.31 16.38 24.16
CA THR A 191 -2.32 15.59 23.44
C THR A 191 -2.66 16.28 22.12
N PRO A 192 -2.46 15.62 20.97
CA PRO A 192 -2.87 16.17 19.69
C PRO A 192 -4.39 16.25 19.60
N VAL A 193 -4.92 17.14 18.76
CA VAL A 193 -6.37 17.36 18.62
C VAL A 193 -6.85 17.01 17.21
N GLY A 194 -8.07 16.47 17.10
CA GLY A 194 -8.74 16.19 15.82
C GLY A 194 -8.47 14.78 15.30
N ALA A 195 -8.35 14.62 13.97
CA ALA A 195 -8.21 13.31 13.31
C ALA A 195 -7.01 12.48 13.82
N PHE A 196 -5.99 13.13 14.38
CA PHE A 196 -4.84 12.45 15.00
C PHE A 196 -5.22 11.69 16.28
N MET A 197 -6.25 12.12 17.03
CA MET A 197 -6.72 11.42 18.22
C MET A 197 -7.31 10.06 17.87
N ASP A 198 -8.13 9.99 16.82
CA ASP A 198 -8.73 8.74 16.37
C ASP A 198 -7.66 7.74 15.90
N ILE A 199 -6.60 8.23 15.25
CA ILE A 199 -5.47 7.41 14.83
C ILE A 199 -4.68 6.91 16.05
N ILE A 200 -4.39 7.77 17.03
CA ILE A 200 -3.69 7.36 18.25
C ILE A 200 -4.51 6.33 19.03
N ALA A 201 -5.82 6.54 19.20
CA ALA A 201 -6.68 5.59 19.90
C ALA A 201 -6.64 4.21 19.23
N LYS A 202 -6.70 4.15 17.90
CA LYS A 202 -6.56 2.90 17.13
C LYS A 202 -5.18 2.25 17.32
N CYS A 203 -4.10 3.05 17.31
CA CYS A 203 -2.75 2.55 17.55
C CYS A 203 -2.58 2.00 18.97
N GLU A 204 -3.12 2.69 19.99
CA GLU A 204 -3.06 2.24 21.38
C GLU A 204 -3.80 0.92 21.58
N ILE A 205 -5.04 0.81 21.09
CA ILE A 205 -5.82 -0.43 21.18
C ILE A 205 -5.09 -1.59 20.50
N SER A 206 -4.63 -1.38 19.26
CA SER A 206 -3.94 -2.43 18.50
C SER A 206 -2.63 -2.85 19.17
N ARG A 207 -1.90 -1.91 19.75
CA ARG A 207 -0.66 -2.18 20.47
C ARG A 207 -0.90 -2.97 21.75
N VAL A 208 -1.91 -2.62 22.56
CA VAL A 208 -2.27 -3.38 23.76
C VAL A 208 -2.65 -4.81 23.38
N LEU A 209 -3.47 -5.01 22.35
CA LEU A 209 -3.85 -6.34 21.86
C LEU A 209 -2.64 -7.17 21.41
N LEU A 210 -1.68 -6.55 20.70
CA LEU A 210 -0.46 -7.22 20.26
C LEU A 210 0.47 -7.57 21.44
N LEU A 211 0.61 -6.67 22.43
CA LEU A 211 1.41 -6.92 23.63
C LEU A 211 0.84 -8.05 24.49
N MET A 212 -0.49 -8.14 24.59
CA MET A 212 -1.19 -9.26 25.25
C MET A 212 -1.00 -10.58 24.51
N LEU A 213 -0.86 -10.57 23.18
CA LEU A 213 -0.65 -11.79 22.38
C LEU A 213 0.79 -12.29 22.43
N LEU A 214 1.76 -11.36 22.43
CA LEU A 214 3.20 -11.67 22.39
C LEU A 214 3.78 -12.01 23.76
N GLU A 215 3.19 -11.50 24.86
CA GLU A 215 3.74 -11.56 26.22
C GLU A 215 5.28 -11.39 26.25
N PRO A 216 5.80 -10.27 25.71
CA PRO A 216 7.24 -10.15 25.50
C PRO A 216 7.98 -10.14 26.84
N PRO A 217 9.16 -10.80 26.93
CA PRO A 217 9.97 -10.75 28.14
C PRO A 217 10.42 -9.31 28.44
N PRO A 218 10.58 -8.94 29.73
CA PRO A 218 10.78 -7.56 30.16
C PRO A 218 12.04 -6.88 29.58
N GLN A 219 12.98 -7.65 29.04
CA GLN A 219 14.21 -7.15 28.42
C GLN A 219 13.99 -6.56 27.01
N LYS A 220 12.89 -6.92 26.33
CA LYS A 220 12.55 -6.43 24.98
C LYS A 220 11.45 -5.36 24.98
N LEU A 221 10.91 -5.04 26.16
CA LEU A 221 9.87 -4.03 26.28
C LEU A 221 10.47 -2.64 26.18
N LEU A 222 10.14 -1.93 25.10
CA LEU A 222 10.41 -0.50 24.98
C LEU A 222 9.66 0.25 26.11
N PRO A 223 10.22 1.36 26.62
CA PRO A 223 9.62 2.11 27.73
C PRO A 223 8.22 2.63 27.40
N GLU A 224 7.94 2.93 26.15
CA GLU A 224 6.61 3.34 25.67
C GLU A 224 5.56 2.22 25.82
N HIS A 225 5.98 0.97 25.57
CA HIS A 225 5.10 -0.19 25.73
C HIS A 225 4.78 -0.43 27.21
N ALA A 226 5.79 -0.31 28.08
CA ALA A 226 5.62 -0.42 29.52
C ALA A 226 4.65 0.65 30.06
N GLN A 227 4.80 1.92 29.66
CA GLN A 227 3.89 3.00 30.08
C GLN A 227 2.44 2.75 29.66
N THR A 228 2.24 2.18 28.46
CA THR A 228 0.87 1.88 28.01
C THR A 228 0.26 0.71 28.74
N LEU A 229 1.04 -0.33 29.03
CA LEU A 229 0.58 -1.44 29.86
C LEU A 229 0.30 -0.98 31.29
N GLU A 230 1.13 -0.11 31.87
CA GLU A 230 0.87 0.48 33.18
C GLU A 230 -0.43 1.30 33.18
N ARG A 231 -0.69 2.12 32.15
CA ARG A 231 -1.95 2.87 32.08
C ARG A 231 -3.18 1.96 32.13
N TYR A 232 -3.17 0.85 31.38
CA TYR A 232 -4.32 -0.04 31.27
C TYR A 232 -4.34 -1.17 32.32
N ALA A 233 -3.21 -1.47 32.98
CA ALA A 233 -3.15 -2.47 34.06
C ALA A 233 -3.87 -1.97 35.32
N TRP A 234 -3.82 -0.66 35.61
CA TRP A 234 -4.43 -0.08 36.81
C TRP A 234 -5.95 0.07 36.69
N GLU A 235 -6.48 0.30 35.48
CA GLU A 235 -7.93 0.34 35.24
C GLU A 235 -8.62 -1.03 35.44
N SER A 236 -7.86 -2.13 35.50
CA SER A 236 -8.41 -3.46 35.85
C SER A 236 -8.50 -3.71 37.36
N PHE A 237 -7.88 -2.87 38.19
CA PHE A 237 -7.84 -3.05 39.65
C PHE A 237 -8.54 -1.95 40.46
N ASP A 238 -8.96 -0.85 39.84
CA ASP A 238 -9.61 0.22 40.59
C ASP A 238 -11.14 0.03 40.72
N SER A 239 -11.53 -0.28 41.96
CA SER A 239 -12.75 0.15 42.68
C SER A 239 -13.99 -0.76 42.82
N HIS A 240 -13.98 -2.02 42.38
CA HIS A 240 -15.04 -2.98 42.78
C HIS A 240 -14.57 -4.40 43.17
N SER A 241 -13.37 -4.82 42.78
CA SER A 241 -12.85 -6.16 43.10
C SER A 241 -12.11 -6.25 44.44
N GLN A 242 -11.58 -5.14 44.97
CA GLN A 242 -10.97 -5.12 46.30
C GLN A 242 -11.98 -5.00 47.45
N GLU A 243 -13.15 -4.39 47.24
CA GLU A 243 -14.23 -4.37 48.24
C GLU A 243 -14.93 -5.72 48.33
N SER A 244 -15.12 -6.42 47.21
CA SER A 244 -15.75 -7.75 47.19
C SER A 244 -14.87 -8.83 47.83
N LEU A 245 -13.54 -8.77 47.68
CA LEU A 245 -12.62 -9.69 48.36
C LEU A 245 -12.49 -9.43 49.87
N LYS A 246 -12.59 -8.16 50.30
CA LYS A 246 -12.64 -7.82 51.74
C LYS A 246 -13.99 -8.20 52.36
N ALA A 247 -15.10 -8.04 51.64
CA ALA A 247 -16.42 -8.45 52.08
C ALA A 247 -16.56 -9.98 52.22
N LEU A 248 -15.88 -10.76 51.37
CA LEU A 248 -15.87 -12.23 51.47
C LEU A 248 -14.97 -12.77 52.58
N GLN A 249 -13.98 -11.99 53.06
CA GLN A 249 -13.14 -12.38 54.20
C GLN A 249 -13.77 -12.07 55.57
N THR A 250 -14.76 -11.18 55.64
CA THR A 250 -15.48 -10.84 56.87
C THR A 250 -16.64 -11.78 57.21
N GLU A 251 -17.05 -12.65 56.28
CA GLU A 251 -18.16 -13.61 56.45
C GLU A 251 -17.68 -15.05 56.79
N LEU A 252 -16.39 -15.23 57.09
CA LEU A 252 -15.79 -16.54 57.39
C LEU A 252 -15.16 -16.63 58.80
N TRP A 253 -15.64 -15.83 59.75
CA TRP A 253 -15.42 -16.01 61.19
C TRP A 253 -16.74 -15.98 61.96
#